data_AF-A0A069IBU1-F1
#
_entry.id   AF-A0A069IBU1-F1
#
_cell.length_a   1.000
_cell.length_b   1.000
_cell.length_c   1.000
_cell.angle_alpha   90.00
_cell.angle_beta   90.00
_cell.angle_gamma   90.00
#
_symmetry.space_group_name_H-M   'P 1'
#
loop_
_entity.id
_entity.type
_entity.pdbx_description
1 polymer ?
#
loop_
_entity_poly.entity_id
_entity_poly.type
_entity_poly.pdbx_seq_one_letter_code
_entity_poly.pdbx_strand_id
1 'polypeptide(L)'
;DRDGLPLAAAAAPAGRTGPALQAGQGGWEADAATLCAAIAAARTVVNLLDAMPAAATLARWQQAGERWLAAARKTTRVVSGGAAVKLDALAETLTFHAVEDIDYRGRDAVQWIAQTPVRVLEGQARGTRGAAESGIEAGLLVSRVVDRENGQTLAVHYLLCDPALSAEGVQLARWARWAEAGEAQLRTLRHAMDHLGQGGQAGGNESSLAEAQACARLLALQMAVAALRLEQACDDSAAAFLARLTGRAPARQMPAAAVLVEGLGRLLALLDVLENYPGRGGRATPCATHETPQEAFHPGDAAGLLEASMNGSRVLQTLTQGE
;
A
#
# COMPACT_ATOMS: atom_id res chain seq x y z
N ASP A 1 -11.89 3.01 14.06
CA ASP A 1 -12.48 2.02 14.97
C ASP A 1 -12.41 0.66 14.29
N ARG A 2 -11.88 -0.37 14.96
CA ARG A 2 -11.74 -1.73 14.41
C ARG A 2 -12.84 -2.67 14.91
N ASP A 3 -13.85 -2.15 15.60
CA ASP A 3 -15.02 -2.91 16.06
C ASP A 3 -15.90 -3.46 14.91
N GLY A 4 -15.49 -3.31 13.66
CA GLY A 4 -16.22 -3.79 12.48
C GLY A 4 -17.56 -3.06 12.23
N LEU A 5 -17.95 -2.16 13.12
CA LEU A 5 -19.09 -1.28 12.92
C LEU A 5 -18.71 -0.22 11.89
N PRO A 6 -19.51 -0.01 10.84
CA PRO A 6 -19.27 1.10 9.92
C PRO A 6 -19.23 2.38 10.75
N LEU A 7 -18.08 3.07 10.70
CA LEU A 7 -17.94 4.44 11.16
C LEU A 7 -18.93 5.27 10.36
N ALA A 8 -20.15 5.39 10.87
CA ALA A 8 -21.28 6.06 10.24
C ALA A 8 -21.20 5.98 8.70
N ALA A 9 -21.77 4.93 8.10
CA ALA A 9 -22.51 5.24 6.89
C ALA A 9 -23.48 6.34 7.36
N ALA A 10 -23.17 7.60 7.05
CA ALA A 10 -24.17 8.63 7.09
C ALA A 10 -25.21 8.12 6.09
N ALA A 11 -26.17 7.35 6.59
CA ALA A 11 -27.46 7.24 5.98
C ALA A 11 -27.97 8.67 6.04
N ALA A 12 -27.56 9.46 5.05
CA ALA A 12 -28.26 10.68 4.71
C ALA A 12 -29.73 10.25 4.68
N PRO A 13 -30.62 10.90 5.46
CA PRO A 13 -32.01 10.50 5.52
C PRO A 13 -32.50 10.38 4.08
N ALA A 14 -32.99 9.19 3.75
CA ALA A 14 -33.55 8.86 2.44
C ALA A 14 -34.58 9.94 2.09
N GLY A 15 -34.20 10.89 1.25
CA GLY A 15 -34.96 12.12 1.07
C GLY A 15 -34.23 13.22 0.31
N ARG A 16 -32.90 13.18 0.20
CA ARG A 16 -32.14 14.02 -0.75
C ARG A 16 -31.15 13.20 -1.56
N THR A 17 -31.66 12.33 -2.41
CA THR A 17 -30.94 11.94 -3.64
C THR A 17 -30.97 13.13 -4.60
N GLY A 18 -30.22 14.19 -4.29
CA GLY A 18 -29.73 15.14 -5.28
C GLY A 18 -28.48 14.56 -5.94
N PRO A 19 -28.10 14.99 -7.16
CA PRO A 19 -27.25 14.22 -8.06
C PRO A 19 -25.83 14.08 -7.51
N ALA A 20 -25.55 12.97 -6.82
CA ALA A 20 -24.25 12.59 -6.27
C ALA A 20 -23.16 12.30 -7.34
N LEU A 21 -23.44 12.65 -8.60
CA LEU A 21 -22.54 12.53 -9.74
C LEU A 21 -22.44 13.83 -10.56
N GLN A 22 -23.03 14.95 -10.12
CA GLN A 22 -22.66 16.25 -10.69
C GLN A 22 -21.33 16.70 -10.09
N ALA A 23 -20.28 16.26 -10.78
CA ALA A 23 -18.91 16.71 -10.68
C ALA A 23 -18.83 18.24 -10.82
N GLY A 24 -18.86 18.93 -9.70
CA GLY A 24 -18.18 20.21 -9.50
C GLY A 24 -17.16 20.00 -8.39
N GLN A 25 -15.90 20.38 -8.64
CA GLN A 25 -14.79 20.34 -7.68
C GLN A 25 -15.25 20.90 -6.31
N GLY A 26 -15.55 20.03 -5.33
CA GLY A 26 -15.95 20.46 -3.98
C GLY A 26 -16.97 19.58 -3.25
N GLY A 27 -17.75 18.75 -3.95
CA GLY A 27 -18.76 17.90 -3.31
C GLY A 27 -18.18 16.89 -2.31
N TRP A 28 -17.13 16.19 -2.70
CA TRP A 28 -16.48 15.18 -1.84
C TRP A 28 -15.76 15.79 -0.63
N GLU A 29 -15.26 17.03 -0.73
CA GLU A 29 -14.62 17.73 0.39
C GLU A 29 -15.66 18.13 1.45
N ALA A 30 -16.83 18.59 1.01
CA ALA A 30 -17.95 18.90 1.88
C ALA A 30 -18.50 17.63 2.56
N ASP A 31 -18.63 16.53 1.82
CA ASP A 31 -19.05 15.24 2.38
C ASP A 31 -18.03 14.70 3.39
N ALA A 32 -16.73 14.79 3.07
CA ALA A 32 -15.66 14.40 3.99
C ALA A 32 -15.65 15.27 5.25
N ALA A 33 -15.81 16.59 5.12
CA ALA A 33 -15.91 17.51 6.25
C ALA A 33 -17.14 17.19 7.12
N THR A 34 -18.27 16.88 6.50
CA THR A 34 -19.50 16.49 7.20
C THR A 34 -19.33 15.18 7.97
N LEU A 35 -18.69 14.19 7.35
CA LEU A 35 -18.37 12.92 8.01
C LEU A 35 -17.44 13.13 9.21
N CYS A 36 -16.37 13.93 9.03
CA CYS A 36 -15.47 14.27 10.12
C CYS A 36 -16.19 14.98 11.27
N ALA A 37 -17.06 15.95 10.97
CA ALA A 37 -17.85 16.66 11.97
C ALA A 37 -18.82 15.71 12.71
N ALA A 38 -19.47 14.80 12.00
CA ALA A 38 -20.35 13.80 12.61
C ALA A 38 -19.60 12.84 13.54
N ILE A 39 -18.40 12.40 13.14
CA ILE A 39 -17.53 11.56 13.99
C ILE A 39 -17.08 12.34 15.23
N ALA A 40 -16.65 13.60 15.06
CA ALA A 40 -16.19 14.46 16.14
C ALA A 40 -17.30 14.79 17.16
N ALA A 41 -18.55 14.90 16.70
CA ALA A 41 -19.69 15.12 17.59
C ALA A 41 -20.00 13.90 18.48
N ALA A 42 -19.67 12.69 18.03
CA ALA A 42 -19.99 11.46 18.73
C ALA A 42 -18.83 10.92 19.57
N ARG A 43 -17.58 11.23 19.21
CA ARG A 43 -16.37 10.59 19.77
C ARG A 43 -15.18 11.54 19.78
N THR A 44 -14.25 11.30 20.69
CA THR A 44 -12.95 11.99 20.67
C THR A 44 -12.18 11.58 19.41
N VAL A 45 -11.82 12.58 18.60
CA VAL A 45 -10.97 12.39 17.42
C VAL A 45 -9.51 12.42 17.85
N VAL A 46 -8.74 11.42 17.42
CA VAL A 46 -7.29 11.37 17.63
C VAL A 46 -6.60 11.42 16.28
N ASN A 47 -5.86 12.51 16.05
CA ASN A 47 -5.05 12.71 14.85
C ASN A 47 -3.76 11.88 14.94
N LEU A 48 -3.55 10.96 13.99
CA LEU A 48 -2.34 10.12 13.91
C LEU A 48 -1.41 10.68 12.84
N LEU A 49 -0.15 10.96 13.20
CA LEU A 49 0.77 11.74 12.37
C LEU A 49 2.16 11.09 12.30
N ASP A 50 2.83 11.22 11.17
CA ASP A 50 4.20 10.74 10.98
C ASP A 50 5.28 11.66 11.56
N ALA A 51 4.89 12.90 11.89
CA ALA A 51 5.78 13.89 12.48
C ALA A 51 4.98 14.89 13.34
N MET A 52 5.66 15.51 14.30
CA MET A 52 5.07 16.59 15.09
C MET A 52 4.61 17.74 14.20
N PRO A 53 3.34 18.16 14.29
CA PRO A 53 2.83 19.31 13.56
C PRO A 53 3.24 20.62 14.26
N ALA A 54 3.00 21.74 13.60
CA ALA A 54 3.26 23.06 14.17
C ALA A 54 2.38 23.31 15.40
N ALA A 55 2.89 24.08 16.37
CA ALA A 55 2.18 24.39 17.61
C ALA A 55 0.82 25.05 17.38
N ALA A 56 0.69 25.93 16.37
CA ALA A 56 -0.58 26.53 15.99
C ALA A 56 -1.63 25.49 15.56
N THR A 57 -1.19 24.39 14.91
CA THR A 57 -2.09 23.28 14.53
C THR A 57 -2.54 22.50 15.76
N LEU A 58 -1.62 22.20 16.68
CA LEU A 58 -1.97 21.54 17.94
C LEU A 58 -2.93 22.37 18.78
N ALA A 59 -2.68 23.67 18.91
CA ALA A 59 -3.55 24.58 19.65
C ALA A 59 -4.96 24.60 19.05
N ARG A 60 -5.09 24.62 17.72
CA ARG A 60 -6.39 24.55 17.03
C ARG A 60 -7.13 23.23 17.33
N TRP A 61 -6.43 22.10 17.27
CA TRP A 61 -7.04 20.80 17.59
C TRP A 61 -7.47 20.70 19.05
N GLN A 62 -6.64 21.18 19.97
CA GLN A 62 -6.99 21.23 21.39
C GLN A 62 -8.23 22.09 21.66
N GLN A 63 -8.37 23.23 20.98
CA GLN A 63 -9.58 24.06 21.05
C GLN A 63 -10.83 23.37 20.47
N ALA A 64 -10.65 22.50 19.48
CA ALA A 64 -11.71 21.68 18.90
C ALA A 64 -12.03 20.41 19.72
N GLY A 65 -11.33 20.18 20.84
CA GLY A 65 -11.48 18.96 21.65
C GLY A 65 -10.86 17.71 21.02
N GLU A 66 -10.08 17.87 19.95
CA GLU A 66 -9.34 16.81 19.30
C GLU A 66 -8.03 16.51 20.03
N ARG A 67 -7.53 15.29 19.87
CA ARG A 67 -6.26 14.82 20.42
C ARG A 67 -5.31 14.43 19.30
N TRP A 68 -4.06 14.12 19.66
CA TRP A 68 -3.02 13.82 18.69
C TRP A 68 -2.02 12.79 19.21
N LEU A 69 -1.47 12.04 18.27
CA LEU A 69 -0.35 11.11 18.41
C LEU A 69 0.56 11.29 17.18
N ALA A 70 1.82 11.61 17.41
CA ALA A 70 2.79 11.86 16.36
C ALA A 70 4.03 11.00 16.53
N ALA A 71 4.50 10.40 15.44
CA ALA A 71 5.81 9.78 15.43
C ALA A 71 6.92 10.83 15.58
N ALA A 72 7.99 10.44 16.24
CA ALA A 72 9.15 11.27 16.47
C ALA A 72 10.42 10.51 16.08
N ARG A 73 11.43 11.25 15.63
CA ARG A 73 12.75 10.69 15.38
C ARG A 73 13.45 10.45 16.71
N LYS A 74 14.23 9.38 16.82
CA LYS A 74 15.06 9.10 18.00
C LYS A 74 15.99 10.25 18.41
N THR A 75 16.37 11.09 17.45
CA THR A 75 17.23 12.26 17.65
C THR A 75 16.49 13.52 18.10
N THR A 76 15.15 13.50 18.14
CA THR A 76 14.34 14.62 18.62
C THR A 76 14.76 14.98 20.04
N ARG A 77 14.94 16.27 20.33
CA ARG A 77 15.29 16.75 21.67
C ARG A 77 14.03 17.18 22.41
N VAL A 78 13.92 16.72 23.65
CA VAL A 78 12.83 17.06 24.57
C VAL A 78 13.43 17.45 25.92
N VAL A 79 12.66 18.15 26.74
CA VAL A 79 13.01 18.43 28.13
C VAL A 79 12.30 17.41 29.02
N SER A 80 13.08 16.72 29.87
CA SER A 80 12.58 15.83 30.91
C SER A 80 13.41 16.05 32.18
N GLY A 81 12.75 16.17 33.34
CA GLY A 81 13.44 16.47 34.61
C GLY A 81 14.28 17.76 34.58
N GLY A 82 13.88 18.76 33.79
CA GLY A 82 14.61 20.02 33.64
C GLY A 82 15.83 19.98 32.69
N ALA A 83 16.19 18.83 32.14
CA ALA A 83 17.31 18.68 31.21
C ALA A 83 16.83 18.40 29.78
N ALA A 84 17.51 19.00 28.79
CA ALA A 84 17.26 18.74 27.38
C ALA A 84 18.01 17.48 26.90
N VAL A 85 17.27 16.40 26.66
CA VAL A 85 17.78 15.07 26.32
C VAL A 85 17.21 14.63 24.95
N LYS A 86 17.94 13.76 24.24
CA LYS A 86 17.41 13.12 23.02
C LYS A 86 16.49 11.97 23.38
N LEU A 87 15.52 11.65 22.52
CA LEU A 87 14.58 10.56 22.78
C LEU A 87 15.23 9.20 22.95
N ASP A 88 16.27 8.87 22.17
CA ASP A 88 17.03 7.63 22.35
C ASP A 88 17.69 7.54 23.72
N ALA A 89 18.43 8.58 24.12
CA ALA A 89 19.08 8.63 25.42
C ALA A 89 18.08 8.60 26.58
N LEU A 90 16.93 9.27 26.43
CA LEU A 90 15.87 9.24 27.43
C LEU A 90 15.23 7.85 27.51
N ALA A 91 15.04 7.15 26.38
CA ALA A 91 14.47 5.81 26.38
C ALA A 91 15.30 4.81 27.17
N GLU A 92 16.62 4.93 27.18
CA GLU A 92 17.48 4.04 27.99
C GLU A 92 17.32 4.25 29.51
N THR A 93 16.74 5.36 29.96
CA THR A 93 16.47 5.58 31.39
C THR A 93 15.06 5.17 31.81
N LEU A 94 14.22 4.73 30.86
CA LEU A 94 12.85 4.36 31.15
C LEU A 94 12.71 2.89 31.57
N THR A 95 11.72 2.62 32.42
CA THR A 95 11.34 1.25 32.77
C THR A 95 10.28 0.74 31.79
N PHE A 96 10.62 -0.30 31.05
CA PHE A 96 9.72 -0.95 30.10
C PHE A 96 8.92 -2.06 30.78
N HIS A 97 7.67 -2.23 30.35
CA HIS A 97 6.83 -3.35 30.73
C HIS A 97 6.21 -4.00 29.50
N ALA A 98 6.10 -5.33 29.52
CA ALA A 98 5.43 -6.10 28.47
C ALA A 98 3.92 -5.86 28.54
N VAL A 99 3.27 -5.71 27.38
CA VAL A 99 1.83 -5.38 27.32
C VAL A 99 1.01 -6.29 26.44
N GLU A 100 1.54 -6.76 25.31
CA GLU A 100 0.77 -7.53 24.35
C GLU A 100 1.69 -8.44 23.54
N ASP A 101 1.19 -9.64 23.26
CA ASP A 101 1.80 -10.56 22.32
C ASP A 101 1.29 -10.24 20.92
N ILE A 102 2.21 -10.11 19.96
CA ILE A 102 1.88 -9.70 18.61
C ILE A 102 2.63 -10.55 17.59
N ASP A 103 1.97 -10.78 16.45
CA ASP A 103 2.68 -11.14 15.22
C ASP A 103 3.22 -9.86 14.61
N TYR A 104 4.55 -9.75 14.53
CA TYR A 104 5.23 -8.65 13.88
C TYR A 104 5.98 -9.15 12.64
N ARG A 105 5.36 -8.95 11.47
CA ARG A 105 5.92 -9.30 10.16
C ARG A 105 6.26 -10.80 10.04
N GLY A 106 5.36 -11.66 10.51
CA GLY A 106 5.49 -13.12 10.48
C GLY A 106 6.39 -13.67 11.58
N ARG A 107 6.56 -12.94 12.68
CA ARG A 107 7.37 -13.34 13.83
C ARG A 107 6.60 -13.14 15.11
N ASP A 108 6.66 -14.14 15.98
CA ASP A 108 6.13 -14.03 17.34
C ASP A 108 6.97 -13.03 18.14
N ALA A 109 6.33 -11.96 18.57
CA ALA A 109 6.97 -10.88 19.29
C ALA A 109 6.13 -10.44 20.49
N VAL A 110 6.80 -9.79 21.44
CA VAL A 110 6.17 -9.15 22.60
C VAL A 110 6.37 -7.65 22.47
N GLN A 111 5.30 -6.88 22.61
CA GLN A 111 5.37 -5.43 22.70
C GLN A 111 5.66 -5.00 24.14
N TRP A 112 6.68 -4.15 24.27
CA TRP A 112 7.08 -3.50 25.51
C TRP A 112 6.88 -2.00 25.38
N ILE A 113 6.33 -1.37 26.40
CA ILE A 113 6.13 0.08 26.39
C ILE A 113 6.75 0.74 27.62
N ALA A 114 7.14 1.99 27.46
CA ALA A 114 7.49 2.88 28.55
C ALA A 114 6.97 4.29 28.26
N GLN A 115 6.60 5.02 29.31
CA GLN A 115 6.01 6.35 29.20
C GLN A 115 6.63 7.34 30.17
N THR A 116 6.72 8.59 29.75
CA THR A 116 7.11 9.70 30.62
C THR A 116 6.52 11.01 30.10
N PRO A 117 6.13 11.95 30.96
CA PRO A 117 5.86 13.32 30.52
C PRO A 117 7.14 13.96 29.99
N VAL A 118 7.01 14.76 28.93
CA VAL A 118 8.11 15.51 28.31
C VAL A 118 7.60 16.85 27.80
N ARG A 119 8.52 17.80 27.62
CA ARG A 119 8.24 19.06 26.92
C ARG A 119 9.01 19.09 25.61
N VAL A 120 8.30 19.27 24.50
CA VAL A 120 8.89 19.40 23.17
C VAL A 120 9.30 20.85 22.93
N LEU A 121 10.56 21.07 22.60
CA LEU A 121 11.10 22.41 22.35
C LEU A 121 10.58 22.97 21.02
N GLU A 122 9.95 24.15 21.04
CA GLU A 122 9.59 24.88 19.82
C GLU A 122 10.84 25.41 19.12
N GLY A 123 10.91 25.25 17.80
CA GLY A 123 12.03 25.75 17.01
C GLY A 123 13.31 24.94 17.19
N GLN A 124 13.47 23.86 16.42
CA GLN A 124 14.77 23.20 16.19
C GLN A 124 15.75 24.07 15.37
N ALA A 125 15.53 25.39 15.31
CA ALA A 125 16.45 26.33 14.70
C ALA A 125 17.66 26.50 15.63
N ARG A 126 18.84 26.13 15.13
CA ARG A 126 20.13 26.38 15.78
C ARG A 126 20.17 27.82 16.33
N GLY A 127 20.42 27.96 17.64
CA GLY A 127 21.16 29.13 18.14
C GLY A 127 20.60 29.90 19.32
N THR A 128 19.34 29.74 19.74
CA THR A 128 18.80 30.53 20.86
C THR A 128 18.92 29.76 22.19
N ARG A 129 20.07 29.95 22.87
CA ARG A 129 20.21 29.69 24.31
C ARG A 129 19.28 30.64 25.07
N GLY A 130 18.06 30.22 25.34
CA GLY A 130 17.12 31.03 26.13
C GLY A 130 15.69 30.48 26.26
N ALA A 131 15.27 29.52 25.45
CA ALA A 131 13.89 29.04 25.41
C ALA A 131 13.62 27.79 26.29
N ALA A 132 14.14 27.73 27.52
CA ALA A 132 13.87 26.58 28.41
C ALA A 132 12.41 26.53 28.91
N GLU A 133 11.68 27.64 28.81
CA GLU A 133 10.29 27.76 29.28
C GLU A 133 9.23 27.68 28.18
N SER A 134 9.59 27.86 26.91
CA SER A 134 8.65 27.75 25.78
C SER A 134 8.73 26.36 25.17
N GLY A 135 7.64 25.61 25.24
CA GLY A 135 7.55 24.29 24.63
C GLY A 135 6.17 23.68 24.78
N ILE A 136 5.93 22.61 24.01
CA ILE A 136 4.66 21.91 23.98
C ILE A 136 4.74 20.76 24.98
N GLU A 137 3.87 20.77 25.99
CA GLU A 137 3.71 19.64 26.90
C GLU A 137 3.18 18.42 26.13
N ALA A 138 3.81 17.27 26.33
CA ALA A 138 3.47 16.02 25.65
C ALA A 138 3.73 14.81 26.54
N GLY A 139 3.07 13.69 26.24
CA GLY A 139 3.51 12.37 26.68
C GLY A 139 4.51 11.79 25.70
N LEU A 140 5.64 11.27 26.17
CA LEU A 140 6.49 10.37 25.39
C LEU A 140 6.04 8.93 25.67
N LEU A 141 5.76 8.20 24.60
CA LEU A 141 5.60 6.75 24.60
C LEU A 141 6.70 6.13 23.75
N VAL A 142 7.47 5.22 24.35
CA VAL A 142 8.45 4.41 23.62
C VAL A 142 7.92 2.98 23.56
N SER A 143 7.71 2.47 22.34
CA SER A 143 7.28 1.11 22.09
C SER A 143 8.43 0.31 21.48
N ARG A 144 8.85 -0.75 22.16
CA ARG A 144 9.82 -1.74 21.66
C ARG A 144 9.07 -3.01 21.28
N VAL A 145 9.33 -3.53 20.08
CA VAL A 145 8.86 -4.85 19.65
C VAL A 145 10.04 -5.80 19.76
N VAL A 146 9.89 -6.85 20.56
CA VAL A 146 10.97 -7.79 20.89
C VAL A 146 10.57 -9.18 20.44
N ASP A 147 11.43 -9.80 19.64
CA ASP A 147 11.29 -11.19 19.19
C ASP A 147 11.27 -12.14 20.40
N ARG A 148 10.27 -13.02 20.45
CA ARG A 148 10.04 -13.90 21.59
C ARG A 148 11.09 -15.01 21.68
N GLU A 149 11.64 -15.46 20.56
CA GLU A 149 12.55 -16.60 20.51
C GLU A 149 13.96 -16.20 20.96
N ASN A 150 14.48 -15.10 20.41
CA ASN A 150 15.87 -14.70 20.62
C ASN A 150 16.04 -13.42 21.46
N GLY A 151 14.95 -12.74 21.83
CA GLY A 151 14.98 -11.50 22.62
C GLY A 151 15.51 -10.27 21.84
N GLN A 152 15.68 -10.38 20.52
CA GLN A 152 16.16 -9.30 19.69
C GLN A 152 15.08 -8.22 19.53
N THR A 153 15.47 -6.94 19.65
CA THR A 153 14.56 -5.84 19.32
C THR A 153 14.36 -5.77 17.79
N LEU A 154 13.13 -6.03 17.36
CA LEU A 154 12.70 -5.98 15.95
C LEU A 154 12.38 -4.55 15.51
N ALA A 155 11.78 -3.75 16.39
CA ALA A 155 11.41 -2.37 16.10
C ALA A 155 11.38 -1.50 17.37
N VAL A 156 11.65 -0.20 17.20
CA VAL A 156 11.49 0.82 18.25
C VAL A 156 10.75 2.01 17.67
N HIS A 157 9.64 2.37 18.29
CA HIS A 157 8.83 3.53 17.93
C HIS A 157 8.89 4.56 19.04
N TYR A 158 9.19 5.80 18.67
CA TYR A 158 9.14 6.95 19.56
C TYR A 158 7.91 7.77 19.17
N LEU A 159 6.98 7.90 20.10
CA LEU A 159 5.69 8.53 19.88
C LEU A 159 5.51 9.66 20.88
N LEU A 160 5.09 10.82 20.38
CA LEU A 160 4.67 11.96 21.19
C LEU A 160 3.16 12.04 21.13
N CYS A 161 2.50 12.24 22.27
CA CYS A 161 1.05 12.33 22.33
C CYS A 161 0.58 13.53 23.15
N ASP A 162 -0.68 13.90 22.96
CA ASP A 162 -1.36 14.85 23.84
C ASP A 162 -1.25 14.37 25.31
N PRO A 163 -0.95 15.25 26.28
CA PRO A 163 -0.86 14.88 27.69
C PRO A 163 -2.11 14.17 28.21
N ALA A 164 -3.30 14.50 27.69
CA ALA A 164 -4.55 13.86 28.09
C ALA A 164 -4.60 12.36 27.72
N LEU A 165 -3.81 11.92 26.73
CA LEU A 165 -3.72 10.51 26.31
C LEU A 165 -2.58 9.76 27.01
N SER A 166 -1.79 10.41 27.87
CA SER A 166 -0.57 9.83 28.43
C SER A 166 -0.82 8.56 29.27
N ALA A 167 -2.02 8.36 29.82
CA ALA A 167 -2.39 7.16 30.56
C ALA A 167 -2.72 5.95 29.65
N GLU A 168 -2.91 6.15 28.35
CA GLU A 168 -3.43 5.13 27.42
C GLU A 168 -2.31 4.43 26.60
N GLY A 169 -1.15 4.16 27.21
CA GLY A 169 0.05 3.73 26.49
C GLY A 169 -0.12 2.51 25.57
N VAL A 170 -0.85 1.49 26.02
CA VAL A 170 -1.15 0.30 25.20
C VAL A 170 -1.98 0.65 23.98
N GLN A 171 -3.03 1.47 24.16
CA GLN A 171 -3.94 1.86 23.10
C GLN A 171 -3.25 2.78 22.08
N LEU A 172 -2.41 3.71 22.55
CA LEU A 172 -1.57 4.56 21.71
C LEU A 172 -0.62 3.74 20.84
N ALA A 173 0.06 2.75 21.43
CA ALA A 173 0.98 1.89 20.69
C ALA A 173 0.23 1.06 19.63
N ARG A 174 -0.97 0.60 19.95
CA ARG A 174 -1.87 -0.10 19.02
C ARG A 174 -2.32 0.81 17.87
N TRP A 175 -2.75 2.04 18.15
CA TRP A 175 -3.12 3.03 17.13
C TRP A 175 -1.97 3.35 16.19
N ALA A 176 -0.75 3.53 16.72
CA ALA A 176 0.43 3.78 15.88
C ALA A 176 0.70 2.64 14.89
N ARG A 177 0.60 1.37 15.33
CA ARG A 177 0.71 0.22 14.42
C ARG A 177 -0.38 0.20 13.36
N TRP A 178 -1.61 0.55 13.73
CA TRP A 178 -2.72 0.62 12.77
C TRP A 178 -2.51 1.73 11.74
N ALA A 179 -1.96 2.88 12.13
CA ALA A 179 -1.58 3.94 11.21
C ALA A 179 -0.51 3.47 10.22
N GLU A 180 0.57 2.82 10.69
CA GLU A 180 1.62 2.27 9.82
C GLU A 180 1.07 1.26 8.82
N ALA A 181 0.20 0.34 9.28
CA ALA A 181 -0.45 -0.63 8.42
C ALA A 181 -1.39 0.03 7.38
N GLY A 182 -2.16 1.04 7.80
CA GLY A 182 -3.04 1.80 6.92
C GLY A 182 -2.27 2.57 5.84
N GLU A 183 -1.14 3.19 6.21
CA GLU A 183 -0.29 3.93 5.27
C GLU A 183 0.32 2.99 4.20
N ALA A 184 0.67 1.75 4.55
CA ALA A 184 1.09 0.77 3.56
C ALA A 184 -0.02 0.44 2.53
N GLN A 185 -1.27 0.36 2.99
CA GLN A 185 -2.43 0.13 2.12
C GLN A 185 -2.71 1.34 1.22
N LEU A 186 -2.62 2.56 1.76
CA LEU A 186 -2.78 3.80 0.99
C LEU A 186 -1.68 3.97 -0.06
N ARG A 187 -0.44 3.61 0.24
CA ARG A 187 0.65 3.58 -0.75
C ARG A 187 0.37 2.59 -1.88
N THR A 188 -0.21 1.44 -1.58
CA THR A 188 -0.64 0.46 -2.61
C THR A 188 -1.73 1.04 -3.51
N LEU A 189 -2.72 1.72 -2.93
CA LEU A 189 -3.77 2.41 -3.68
C LEU A 189 -3.18 3.49 -4.60
N ARG A 190 -2.28 4.34 -4.07
CA ARG A 190 -1.56 5.35 -4.86
C ARG A 190 -0.79 4.71 -6.01
N HIS A 191 -0.07 3.62 -5.74
CA HIS A 191 0.69 2.90 -6.75
C HIS A 191 -0.19 2.37 -7.90
N ALA A 192 -1.37 1.82 -7.59
CA ALA A 192 -2.31 1.36 -8.61
C ALA A 192 -2.86 2.51 -9.47
N MET A 193 -3.13 3.67 -8.84
CA MET A 193 -3.55 4.86 -9.57
C MET A 193 -2.46 5.35 -10.52
N ASP A 194 -1.21 5.41 -10.05
CA ASP A 194 -0.07 5.87 -10.86
C ASP A 194 0.24 4.88 -11.98
N HIS A 195 0.05 3.58 -11.77
CA HIS A 195 0.28 2.54 -12.77
C HIS A 195 -0.69 2.63 -13.95
N LEU A 196 -2.00 2.81 -13.67
CA LEU A 196 -3.01 2.92 -14.73
C LEU A 196 -3.12 4.34 -15.33
N GLY A 197 -2.75 5.37 -14.55
CA GLY A 197 -2.78 6.76 -15.01
C GLY A 197 -1.81 7.09 -16.14
N GLN A 198 -0.80 6.23 -16.38
CA GLN A 198 0.22 6.44 -17.41
C GLN A 198 -0.30 6.25 -18.85
N GLY A 199 -1.47 5.65 -19.06
CA GLY A 199 -2.01 5.34 -20.40
C GLY A 199 -2.91 6.40 -21.03
N GLY A 200 -3.25 7.49 -20.33
CA GLY A 200 -4.36 8.38 -20.69
C GLY A 200 -4.07 9.52 -21.68
N GLN A 201 -2.89 9.59 -22.29
CA GLN A 201 -2.57 10.68 -23.23
C GLN A 201 -2.94 10.31 -24.68
N ALA A 202 -4.24 10.23 -24.98
CA ALA A 202 -4.70 10.03 -26.36
C ALA A 202 -5.93 10.91 -26.67
N GLY A 203 -5.67 12.06 -27.30
CA GLY A 203 -6.46 12.73 -28.35
C GLY A 203 -8.00 12.87 -28.28
N GLY A 204 -8.66 12.63 -27.14
CA GLY A 204 -10.12 12.68 -27.02
C GLY A 204 -10.68 14.07 -26.67
N ASN A 205 -11.95 14.29 -27.02
CA ASN A 205 -12.76 15.42 -26.51
C ASN A 205 -12.87 15.37 -24.97
N GLU A 206 -12.94 16.53 -24.30
CA GLU A 206 -12.82 16.63 -22.83
C GLU A 206 -13.80 15.73 -22.05
N SER A 207 -15.02 15.51 -22.57
CA SER A 207 -16.00 14.63 -21.95
C SER A 207 -15.61 13.14 -21.99
N SER A 208 -15.05 12.65 -23.11
CA SER A 208 -14.60 11.25 -23.21
C SER A 208 -13.32 11.01 -22.41
N LEU A 209 -12.47 12.04 -22.31
CA LEU A 209 -11.28 12.01 -21.46
C LEU A 209 -11.67 11.89 -19.98
N ALA A 210 -12.68 12.64 -19.54
CA ALA A 210 -13.18 12.59 -18.16
C ALA A 210 -13.79 11.21 -17.80
N GLU A 211 -14.59 10.65 -18.71
CA GLU A 211 -15.16 9.30 -18.53
C GLU A 211 -14.09 8.21 -18.51
N ALA A 212 -13.11 8.28 -19.42
CA ALA A 212 -11.98 7.35 -19.46
C ALA A 212 -11.13 7.43 -18.18
N GLN A 213 -10.89 8.64 -17.68
CA GLN A 213 -10.18 8.86 -16.40
C GLN A 213 -10.98 8.31 -15.21
N ALA A 214 -12.30 8.48 -15.18
CA ALA A 214 -13.14 7.92 -14.13
C ALA A 214 -13.08 6.37 -14.15
N CYS A 215 -13.18 5.76 -15.34
CA CYS A 215 -13.05 4.31 -15.51
C CYS A 215 -11.68 3.80 -15.07
N ALA A 216 -10.59 4.48 -15.45
CA ALA A 216 -9.24 4.12 -15.05
C ALA A 216 -9.04 4.20 -13.52
N ARG A 217 -9.62 5.20 -12.85
CA ARG A 217 -9.57 5.30 -11.37
C ARG A 217 -10.36 4.19 -10.69
N LEU A 218 -11.54 3.83 -11.22
CA LEU A 218 -12.33 2.71 -10.70
C LEU A 218 -11.56 1.40 -10.86
N LEU A 219 -10.95 1.17 -12.03
CA LEU A 219 -10.11 -0.01 -12.29
C LEU A 219 -8.91 -0.04 -11.33
N ALA A 220 -8.22 1.09 -11.12
CA ALA A 220 -7.11 1.21 -10.18
C ALA A 220 -7.52 0.81 -8.76
N LEU A 221 -8.68 1.31 -8.32
CA LEU A 221 -9.23 0.99 -7.01
C LEU A 221 -9.54 -0.51 -6.90
N GLN A 222 -10.19 -1.11 -7.90
CA GLN A 222 -10.49 -2.55 -7.90
C GLN A 222 -9.21 -3.39 -7.87
N MET A 223 -8.20 -3.01 -8.66
CA MET A 223 -6.90 -3.69 -8.68
C MET A 223 -6.17 -3.62 -7.35
N ALA A 224 -6.12 -2.43 -6.74
CA ALA A 224 -5.49 -2.25 -5.43
C ALA A 224 -6.22 -3.05 -4.34
N VAL A 225 -7.55 -3.01 -4.31
CA VAL A 225 -8.34 -3.78 -3.33
C VAL A 225 -8.15 -5.28 -3.53
N ALA A 226 -8.12 -5.76 -4.77
CA ALA A 226 -7.84 -7.16 -5.07
C ALA A 226 -6.43 -7.57 -4.61
N ALA A 227 -5.42 -6.75 -4.89
CA ALA A 227 -4.03 -6.98 -4.45
C ALA A 227 -3.92 -7.04 -2.92
N LEU A 228 -4.57 -6.11 -2.21
CA LEU A 228 -4.58 -6.09 -0.74
C LEU A 228 -5.30 -7.32 -0.15
N ARG A 229 -6.37 -7.80 -0.78
CA ARG A 229 -7.05 -9.04 -0.38
C ARG A 229 -6.18 -10.27 -0.61
N LEU A 230 -5.45 -10.32 -1.72
CA LEU A 230 -4.52 -11.41 -2.02
C LEU A 230 -3.33 -11.43 -1.07
N GLU A 231 -2.77 -10.27 -0.70
CA GLU A 231 -1.71 -10.18 0.31
C GLU A 231 -2.16 -10.71 1.69
N GLN A 232 -3.46 -10.60 1.99
CA GLN A 232 -4.07 -11.09 3.24
C GLN A 232 -4.59 -12.53 3.13
N ALA A 233 -4.75 -13.07 1.93
CA ALA A 233 -5.28 -14.41 1.72
C ALA A 233 -4.18 -15.46 1.98
N CYS A 234 -4.56 -16.61 2.53
CA CYS A 234 -3.64 -17.75 2.72
C CYS A 234 -3.37 -18.55 1.44
N ASP A 235 -3.94 -18.18 0.29
CA ASP A 235 -3.73 -18.86 -0.99
C ASP A 235 -2.58 -18.22 -1.77
N ASP A 236 -1.38 -18.76 -1.57
CA ASP A 236 -0.14 -18.28 -2.18
C ASP A 236 -0.10 -18.50 -3.71
N SER A 237 -0.98 -19.33 -4.28
CA SER A 237 -0.87 -19.75 -5.70
C SER A 237 -1.16 -18.59 -6.67
N ALA A 238 -2.22 -17.83 -6.41
CA ALA A 238 -2.59 -16.67 -7.22
C ALA A 238 -1.58 -15.53 -7.06
N ALA A 239 -1.14 -15.26 -5.84
CA ALA A 239 -0.12 -14.26 -5.55
C ALA A 239 1.22 -14.60 -6.23
N ALA A 240 1.65 -15.86 -6.18
CA ALA A 240 2.85 -16.33 -6.85
C ALA A 240 2.76 -16.22 -8.38
N PHE A 241 1.61 -16.57 -8.97
CA PHE A 241 1.41 -16.41 -10.41
C PHE A 241 1.53 -14.94 -10.85
N LEU A 242 0.84 -14.03 -10.16
CA LEU A 242 0.91 -12.59 -10.44
C LEU A 242 2.33 -12.04 -10.26
N ALA A 243 3.05 -12.46 -9.21
CA ALA A 243 4.44 -12.07 -9.02
C ALA A 243 5.34 -12.54 -10.18
N ARG A 244 5.14 -13.76 -10.69
CA ARG A 244 5.89 -14.29 -11.84
C ARG A 244 5.61 -13.52 -13.13
N LEU A 245 4.38 -13.04 -13.33
CA LEU A 245 4.07 -12.17 -14.48
C LEU A 245 4.91 -10.88 -14.46
N THR A 246 5.32 -10.40 -13.28
CA THR A 246 6.22 -9.24 -13.18
C THR A 246 7.67 -9.53 -13.58
N GLY A 247 8.03 -10.79 -13.81
CA GLY A 247 9.41 -11.23 -14.07
C GLY A 247 10.28 -11.25 -12.80
N ARG A 248 9.68 -11.04 -11.62
CA ARG A 248 10.37 -11.17 -10.33
C ARG A 248 10.34 -12.64 -9.90
N ALA A 249 11.46 -13.14 -9.41
CA ALA A 249 11.55 -14.50 -8.86
C ALA A 249 10.59 -14.65 -7.67
N PRO A 250 9.96 -15.82 -7.48
CA PRO A 250 9.14 -16.06 -6.29
C PRO A 250 10.03 -15.96 -5.05
N ALA A 251 9.76 -14.98 -4.20
CA ALA A 251 10.43 -14.86 -2.92
C ALA A 251 9.89 -15.94 -1.95
N ARG A 252 10.68 -16.27 -0.92
CA ARG A 252 10.25 -17.15 0.19
C ARG A 252 9.18 -16.51 1.09
N GLN A 253 8.74 -15.30 0.74
CA GLN A 253 7.78 -14.46 1.46
C GLN A 253 6.68 -14.02 0.51
N MET A 254 5.47 -13.80 1.05
CA MET A 254 4.32 -13.28 0.31
C MET A 254 4.71 -12.03 -0.51
N PRO A 255 4.34 -11.95 -1.80
CA PRO A 255 4.62 -10.76 -2.60
C PRO A 255 3.92 -9.53 -2.02
N ALA A 256 4.64 -8.41 -1.92
CA ALA A 256 4.04 -7.14 -1.51
C ALA A 256 2.91 -6.72 -2.47
N ALA A 257 1.87 -6.08 -1.96
CA ALA A 257 0.71 -5.71 -2.79
C ALA A 257 1.05 -4.85 -4.02
N ALA A 258 2.09 -4.01 -3.96
CA ALA A 258 2.56 -3.27 -5.14
C ALA A 258 2.99 -4.18 -6.31
N VAL A 259 3.66 -5.31 -6.00
CA VAL A 259 4.04 -6.30 -7.01
C VAL A 259 2.80 -6.98 -7.58
N LEU A 260 1.80 -7.26 -6.74
CA LEU A 260 0.53 -7.85 -7.17
C LEU A 260 -0.26 -6.90 -8.09
N VAL A 261 -0.27 -5.60 -7.80
CA VAL A 261 -0.86 -4.58 -8.68
C VAL A 261 -0.21 -4.59 -10.06
N GLU A 262 1.13 -4.62 -10.13
CA GLU A 262 1.85 -4.70 -11.41
C GLU A 262 1.54 -6.01 -12.16
N GLY A 263 1.53 -7.14 -11.45
CA GLY A 263 1.21 -8.44 -12.02
C GLY A 263 -0.21 -8.48 -12.60
N LEU A 264 -1.17 -7.88 -11.89
CA LEU A 264 -2.55 -7.76 -12.33
C LEU A 264 -2.67 -6.85 -13.57
N GLY A 265 -1.90 -5.76 -13.64
CA GLY A 265 -1.83 -4.90 -14.83
C GLY A 265 -1.30 -5.67 -16.05
N ARG A 266 -0.25 -6.47 -15.87
CA ARG A 266 0.28 -7.34 -16.94
C ARG A 266 -0.68 -8.44 -17.37
N LEU A 267 -1.45 -9.01 -16.42
CA LEU A 267 -2.49 -9.98 -16.73
C LEU A 267 -3.59 -9.35 -17.59
N LEU A 268 -4.06 -8.15 -17.24
CA LEU A 268 -5.06 -7.43 -18.03
C LEU A 268 -4.55 -7.12 -19.44
N ALA A 269 -3.31 -6.65 -19.56
CA ALA A 269 -2.67 -6.42 -20.86
C ALA A 269 -2.55 -7.73 -21.68
N LEU A 270 -2.25 -8.86 -21.04
CA LEU A 270 -2.20 -10.16 -21.70
C LEU A 270 -3.60 -10.60 -22.18
N LEU A 271 -4.63 -10.41 -21.36
CA LEU A 271 -6.02 -10.72 -21.73
C LEU A 271 -6.47 -9.88 -22.94
N ASP A 272 -6.14 -8.58 -22.95
CA ASP A 272 -6.44 -7.68 -24.06
C ASP A 272 -5.75 -8.13 -25.36
N VAL A 273 -4.47 -8.54 -25.29
CA VAL A 273 -3.75 -9.11 -26.45
C VAL A 273 -4.39 -10.41 -26.94
N LEU A 274 -4.83 -11.29 -26.03
CA LEU A 274 -5.46 -12.56 -26.38
C LEU A 274 -6.88 -12.40 -26.94
N GLU A 275 -7.63 -11.40 -26.48
CA GLU A 275 -8.94 -11.05 -27.01
C GLU A 275 -8.83 -10.46 -28.41
N ASN A 276 -7.81 -9.62 -28.64
CA ASN A 276 -7.55 -8.97 -29.93
C ASN A 276 -6.62 -9.78 -30.84
N TYR A 277 -6.30 -11.02 -30.50
CA TYR A 277 -5.37 -11.84 -31.28
C TYR A 277 -5.98 -12.18 -32.66
N PRO A 278 -5.32 -11.82 -33.77
CA PRO A 278 -5.83 -12.08 -35.12
C PRO A 278 -5.89 -13.60 -35.35
N GLY A 279 -7.12 -14.12 -35.50
CA GLY A 279 -7.38 -15.54 -35.73
C GLY A 279 -8.51 -16.14 -34.88
N ARG A 280 -8.95 -15.47 -33.81
CA ARG A 280 -10.02 -15.99 -32.93
C ARG A 280 -11.44 -15.79 -33.49
N GLY A 281 -11.63 -14.80 -34.36
CA GLY A 281 -12.90 -14.52 -35.05
C GLY A 281 -13.02 -15.12 -36.46
N GLY A 282 -11.95 -15.74 -36.98
CA GLY A 282 -11.94 -16.38 -38.29
C GLY A 282 -12.57 -17.76 -38.23
N ARG A 283 -13.90 -17.82 -38.32
CA ARG A 283 -14.63 -19.04 -38.69
C ARG A 283 -13.89 -19.65 -39.88
N ALA A 284 -13.33 -20.85 -39.71
CA ALA A 284 -12.66 -21.56 -40.79
C ALA A 284 -13.62 -21.62 -41.98
N THR A 285 -13.37 -20.79 -42.99
CA THR A 285 -14.03 -20.89 -44.29
C THR A 285 -13.65 -22.28 -44.79
N PRO A 286 -14.61 -23.21 -45.02
CA PRO A 286 -14.26 -24.46 -45.65
C PRO A 286 -13.57 -24.12 -46.96
N CYS A 287 -12.34 -24.62 -47.09
CA CYS A 287 -11.53 -24.49 -48.29
C CYS A 287 -12.42 -24.95 -49.45
N ALA A 288 -12.89 -24.01 -50.26
CA ALA A 288 -13.57 -24.33 -51.49
C ALA A 288 -12.57 -25.14 -52.32
N THR A 289 -12.88 -26.43 -52.46
CA THR A 289 -12.21 -27.33 -53.37
C THR A 289 -12.20 -26.66 -54.74
N HIS A 290 -11.03 -26.18 -55.13
CA HIS A 290 -10.80 -25.64 -56.45
C HIS A 290 -10.96 -26.80 -57.42
N GLU A 291 -12.06 -26.80 -58.17
CA GLU A 291 -12.16 -27.58 -59.41
C GLU A 291 -10.99 -27.16 -60.30
N THR A 292 -10.15 -28.14 -60.64
CA THR A 292 -9.14 -28.01 -61.69
C THR A 292 -9.80 -28.34 -63.02
N PRO A 293 -9.76 -27.44 -64.03
CA PRO A 293 -9.98 -27.83 -65.40
C PRO A 293 -8.73 -28.58 -65.88
N GLN A 294 -8.96 -29.74 -66.48
CA GLN A 294 -7.98 -30.44 -67.32
C GLN A 294 -7.44 -29.49 -68.39
N GLU A 295 -6.13 -29.40 -68.50
CA GLU A 295 -5.48 -29.21 -69.80
C GLU A 295 -4.17 -30.00 -69.83
N ALA A 296 -4.06 -30.80 -70.88
CA ALA A 296 -3.02 -31.78 -71.12
C ALA A 296 -1.75 -31.11 -71.67
N PHE A 297 -0.57 -31.57 -71.22
CA PHE A 297 0.61 -31.59 -72.08
C PHE A 297 1.54 -32.77 -71.75
N HIS A 298 2.07 -33.35 -72.81
CA HIS A 298 2.68 -34.69 -72.92
C HIS A 298 4.15 -34.77 -72.46
N PRO A 299 4.69 -36.00 -72.30
CA PRO A 299 5.94 -36.29 -71.61
C PRO A 299 7.17 -36.26 -72.54
N GLY A 300 8.34 -36.02 -71.93
CA GLY A 300 9.65 -36.29 -72.52
C GLY A 300 10.60 -35.10 -72.40
N ASP A 301 11.47 -35.08 -71.40
CA ASP A 301 12.85 -35.55 -71.61
C ASP A 301 13.61 -35.63 -70.28
N ALA A 302 14.62 -36.51 -70.28
CA ALA A 302 15.29 -37.05 -69.11
C ALA A 302 16.54 -36.27 -68.64
N ALA A 303 16.93 -36.59 -67.40
CA ALA A 303 18.31 -36.78 -66.91
C ALA A 303 19.06 -35.63 -66.17
N GLY A 304 19.62 -36.02 -65.01
CA GLY A 304 20.59 -35.31 -64.16
C GLY A 304 20.07 -35.12 -62.71
N LEU A 305 20.25 -35.99 -61.70
CA LEU A 305 21.48 -36.54 -61.06
C LEU A 305 22.48 -35.39 -60.78
N LEU A 306 22.89 -35.02 -59.55
CA LEU A 306 23.32 -35.80 -58.37
C LEU A 306 23.38 -34.93 -57.08
N GLU A 307 23.26 -35.62 -55.93
CA GLU A 307 24.02 -35.54 -54.65
C GLU A 307 24.87 -34.28 -54.36
N ALA A 308 24.98 -33.71 -53.16
CA ALA A 308 25.23 -34.25 -51.82
C ALA A 308 24.97 -33.10 -50.80
N SER A 309 24.73 -33.28 -49.50
CA SER A 309 25.72 -33.74 -48.52
C SER A 309 25.07 -33.88 -47.14
N MET A 310 25.48 -34.95 -46.46
CA MET A 310 25.22 -35.29 -45.07
C MET A 310 25.94 -34.35 -44.09
N ASN A 311 25.33 -34.12 -42.93
CA ASN A 311 25.87 -34.28 -41.57
C ASN A 311 24.79 -33.74 -40.61
N GLY A 312 24.15 -34.53 -39.74
CA GLY A 312 24.75 -35.37 -38.70
C GLY A 312 25.19 -34.46 -37.54
N SER A 313 24.78 -34.57 -36.28
CA SER A 313 24.01 -35.59 -35.58
C SER A 313 23.57 -35.01 -34.23
N ARG A 314 22.49 -35.55 -33.67
CA ARG A 314 22.04 -35.40 -32.28
C ARG A 314 23.07 -35.97 -31.30
N VAL A 315 23.15 -35.45 -30.07
CA VAL A 315 23.19 -36.30 -28.85
C VAL A 315 22.48 -35.59 -27.69
N LEU A 316 21.58 -36.35 -27.08
CA LEU A 316 20.82 -36.13 -25.84
C LEU A 316 21.49 -36.92 -24.69
N GLN A 317 21.21 -36.49 -23.46
CA GLN A 317 21.29 -37.22 -22.18
C GLN A 317 22.67 -37.48 -21.55
N THR A 318 22.80 -37.14 -20.26
CA THR A 318 22.76 -38.12 -19.15
C THR A 318 22.55 -37.47 -17.78
N LEU A 319 21.72 -38.13 -16.97
CA LEU A 319 21.52 -38.03 -15.52
C LEU A 319 22.71 -38.59 -14.73
N THR A 320 22.88 -38.13 -13.47
CA THR A 320 23.45 -38.78 -12.24
C THR A 320 23.59 -37.63 -11.21
N GLN A 321 23.01 -37.57 -10.01
CA GLN A 321 22.77 -38.45 -8.85
C GLN A 321 24.04 -38.88 -8.07
N GLY A 322 24.10 -38.47 -6.78
CA GLY A 322 25.07 -38.85 -5.71
C GLY A 322 26.22 -37.84 -5.56
N GLU A 323 26.59 -37.27 -4.41
CA GLU A 323 26.34 -37.51 -2.97
C GLU A 323 26.17 -36.17 -2.22
#